data_AF-M5TD87-F1
#
_entry.id   AF-M5TD87-F1
#
_cell.length_a   1.000
_cell.length_b   1.000
_cell.length_c   1.000
_cell.angle_alpha   90.00
_cell.angle_beta   90.00
_cell.angle_gamma   90.00
#
_symmetry.space_group_name_H-M   'P 1'
#
loop_
_entity.id
_entity.type
_entity.pdbx_description
1 polymer ?
#
loop_
_entity_poly.entity_id
_entity_poly.type
_entity_poly.pdbx_seq_one_letter_code
_entity_poly.pdbx_strand_id
1 'polypeptide(L)'
;MRNLPTALARFVTATILLMIVSTLVLLEVVRRRAASRSSLCAMRLTQIGLAVHNYHSAFKQLPRAFSGTSGGPGTNEERLGPLVALLPFTDQQLLWEKISNPFVNELNGNLFQPMGPAPWYDPNDYTPWRSAPASYRCPASINPDDKVVSVEPRVVTTLAMPLDANGSSRASMATNYVYSVGDSLARAGIAIEDYDRRHAYGEMRGIFIANKKVSFRDVLDGISNTMMFSEAVSVADSKNENSRIANNVNGIRANPSLCLQVHRDGVTDWWDTGRGQRWNDGTLAIGGFQSILPPNSPSCLSELGIDEPLVSASSQHVDGVHILMGDGVVKFISNSIDCGDVTAPAVSQDSGMSPPGCKSPYGIWGSLGSRAAKEVIAGEFGQVVPRQTHSHAGNASAAGEMSVWTDRDGKVKLRAKLVRIIERKTVELEDTIGVLHRVPLNSLSDVDIYRSVMMSLQSETQR
;
A
#
# COMPACT_ATOMS: atom_id res chain seq x y z
N MET A 1 10.19 -5.13 63.79
CA MET A 1 9.61 -4.31 62.70
C MET A 1 10.63 -3.28 62.14
N ARG A 2 11.84 -3.68 61.68
CA ARG A 2 12.90 -2.71 61.27
C ARG A 2 13.35 -2.77 59.79
N ASN A 3 12.76 -3.62 58.96
CA ASN A 3 13.20 -3.83 57.56
C ASN A 3 12.19 -3.34 56.49
N LEU A 4 11.11 -2.68 56.88
CA LEU A 4 10.04 -2.25 55.96
C LEU A 4 10.43 -1.12 54.96
N PRO A 5 11.23 -0.09 55.32
CA PRO A 5 11.44 1.06 54.43
C PRO A 5 12.48 0.82 53.32
N THR A 6 13.49 -0.02 53.54
CA THR A 6 14.49 -0.39 52.51
C THR A 6 13.91 -1.36 51.49
N ALA A 7 12.99 -2.22 51.92
CA ALA A 7 12.24 -3.08 51.02
C ALA A 7 11.38 -2.24 50.06
N LEU A 8 10.61 -1.27 50.58
CA LEU A 8 9.70 -0.43 49.79
C LEU A 8 10.43 0.39 48.71
N ALA A 9 11.59 0.96 49.02
CA ALA A 9 12.40 1.72 48.06
C ALA A 9 12.97 0.85 46.92
N ARG A 10 13.35 -0.40 47.21
CA ARG A 10 13.80 -1.36 46.20
C ARG A 10 12.65 -1.80 45.30
N PHE A 11 11.42 -1.87 45.82
CA PHE A 11 10.23 -2.15 45.00
C PHE A 11 9.89 -0.99 44.05
N VAL A 12 9.92 0.26 44.51
CA VAL A 12 9.56 1.44 43.68
C VAL A 12 10.55 1.67 42.53
N THR A 13 11.85 1.46 42.78
CA THR A 13 12.89 1.59 41.74
C THR A 13 12.78 0.47 40.71
N ALA A 14 12.53 -0.76 41.15
CA ALA A 14 12.29 -1.88 40.25
C ALA A 14 11.05 -1.64 39.37
N THR A 15 9.95 -1.10 39.90
CA THR A 15 8.74 -0.85 39.11
C THR A 15 8.92 0.26 38.08
N ILE A 16 9.61 1.36 38.40
CA ILE A 16 9.87 2.44 37.43
C ILE A 16 10.78 1.97 36.30
N LEU A 17 11.86 1.23 36.63
CA LEU A 17 12.73 0.64 35.62
C LEU A 17 11.98 -0.34 34.72
N LEU A 18 11.12 -1.19 35.32
CA LEU A 18 10.23 -2.08 34.56
C LEU A 18 9.30 -1.29 33.63
N MET A 19 8.72 -0.16 34.07
CA MET A 19 7.85 0.67 33.24
C MET A 19 8.59 1.27 32.04
N ILE A 20 9.77 1.85 32.24
CA ILE A 20 10.57 2.46 31.16
C ILE A 20 11.07 1.42 30.16
N VAL A 21 11.59 0.29 30.68
CA VAL A 21 12.03 -0.82 29.81
C VAL A 21 10.83 -1.35 29.04
N SER A 22 9.65 -1.50 29.66
CA SER A 22 8.45 -1.98 28.99
C SER A 22 7.96 -1.06 27.87
N THR A 23 8.02 0.27 28.03
CA THR A 23 7.56 1.22 27.00
C THR A 23 8.53 1.33 25.82
N LEU A 24 9.83 1.33 26.07
CA LEU A 24 10.84 1.34 25.00
C LEU A 24 10.84 0.03 24.21
N VAL A 25 10.72 -1.11 24.91
CA VAL A 25 10.55 -2.42 24.28
C VAL A 25 9.25 -2.43 23.46
N LEU A 26 8.15 -1.88 23.97
CA LEU A 26 6.90 -1.80 23.22
C LEU A 26 7.05 -0.98 21.93
N LEU A 27 7.68 0.21 22.00
CA LEU A 27 7.88 1.07 20.83
C LEU A 27 8.72 0.37 19.75
N GLU A 28 9.79 -0.31 20.15
CA GLU A 28 10.65 -1.05 19.23
C GLU A 28 9.94 -2.29 18.67
N VAL A 29 9.14 -3.00 19.48
CA VAL A 29 8.30 -4.11 19.04
C VAL A 29 7.29 -3.64 17.98
N VAL A 30 6.68 -2.46 18.15
CA VAL A 30 5.76 -1.89 17.15
C VAL A 30 6.49 -1.58 15.84
N ARG A 31 7.67 -0.95 15.89
CA ARG A 31 8.49 -0.66 14.69
C ARG A 31 8.91 -1.94 13.96
N ARG A 32 9.35 -2.96 14.70
CA ARG A 32 9.71 -4.28 14.14
C ARG A 32 8.51 -4.98 13.52
N ARG A 33 7.33 -4.88 14.13
CA ARG A 33 6.09 -5.41 13.58
C ARG A 33 5.70 -4.70 12.27
N ALA A 34 5.82 -3.37 12.22
CA ALA A 34 5.55 -2.61 10.99
C ALA A 34 6.51 -3.02 9.85
N ALA A 35 7.82 -3.10 10.13
CA ALA A 35 8.81 -3.58 9.16
C ALA A 35 8.58 -5.04 8.73
N SER A 36 8.15 -5.90 9.67
CA SER A 36 7.78 -7.29 9.36
C SER A 36 6.56 -7.37 8.44
N ARG A 37 5.52 -6.54 8.64
CA ARG A 37 4.35 -6.49 7.75
C ARG A 37 4.72 -6.04 6.33
N SER A 38 5.57 -5.02 6.21
CA SER A 38 6.13 -4.57 4.92
C SER A 38 6.90 -5.70 4.22
N SER A 39 7.79 -6.39 4.94
CA SER A 39 8.56 -7.53 4.40
C SER A 39 7.65 -8.68 3.95
N LEU A 40 6.56 -8.95 4.69
CA LEU A 40 5.57 -9.95 4.30
C LEU A 40 4.83 -9.55 3.02
N CYS A 41 4.44 -8.27 2.86
CA CYS A 41 3.79 -7.84 1.62
C CYS A 41 4.74 -7.93 0.41
N ALA A 42 6.04 -7.64 0.59
CA ALA A 42 7.04 -7.89 -0.44
C ALA A 42 7.20 -9.38 -0.77
N MET A 43 7.18 -10.26 0.22
CA MET A 43 7.27 -11.70 0.01
C MET A 43 6.03 -12.26 -0.72
N ARG A 44 4.84 -11.72 -0.45
CA ARG A 44 3.61 -12.06 -1.19
C ARG A 44 3.68 -11.65 -2.66
N LEU A 45 4.19 -10.46 -2.96
CA LEU A 45 4.48 -10.06 -4.35
C LEU A 45 5.49 -10.99 -5.01
N THR A 46 6.52 -11.41 -4.28
CA THR A 46 7.51 -12.37 -4.78
C THR A 46 6.86 -13.72 -5.12
N GLN A 47 5.91 -14.19 -4.30
CA GLN A 47 5.13 -15.41 -4.59
C GLN A 47 4.28 -15.26 -5.86
N ILE A 48 3.65 -14.10 -6.06
CA ILE A 48 2.90 -13.79 -7.29
C ILE A 48 3.85 -13.75 -8.49
N GLY A 49 5.03 -13.14 -8.36
CA GLY A 49 6.04 -13.12 -9.41
C GLY A 49 6.47 -14.52 -9.83
N LEU A 50 6.81 -15.37 -8.86
CA LEU A 50 7.14 -16.77 -9.13
C LEU A 50 5.99 -17.49 -9.86
N ALA A 51 4.75 -17.26 -9.43
CA ALA A 51 3.56 -17.82 -10.08
C ALA A 51 3.43 -17.35 -11.54
N VAL A 52 3.69 -16.08 -11.83
CA VAL A 52 3.69 -15.51 -13.20
C VAL A 52 4.76 -16.14 -14.07
N HIS A 53 5.99 -16.31 -13.55
CA HIS A 53 7.07 -16.96 -14.29
C HIS A 53 6.77 -18.45 -14.57
N ASN A 54 6.17 -19.16 -13.61
CA ASN A 54 5.74 -20.54 -13.80
C ASN A 54 4.60 -20.64 -14.84
N TYR A 55 3.63 -19.72 -14.78
CA TYR A 55 2.58 -19.61 -15.79
C TYR A 55 3.17 -19.37 -17.18
N HIS A 56 4.10 -18.42 -17.32
CA HIS A 56 4.78 -18.16 -18.59
C HIS A 56 5.60 -19.36 -19.07
N SER A 57 6.26 -20.10 -18.16
CA SER A 57 6.99 -21.31 -18.52
C SER A 57 6.07 -22.38 -19.11
N ALA A 58 4.89 -22.57 -18.52
CA ALA A 58 3.90 -23.56 -18.94
C ALA A 58 3.15 -23.16 -20.23
N PHE A 59 2.71 -21.91 -20.33
CA PHE A 59 1.80 -21.46 -21.40
C PHE A 59 2.45 -20.58 -22.47
N LYS A 60 3.75 -20.24 -22.33
CA LYS A 60 4.51 -19.34 -23.23
C LYS A 60 3.86 -17.97 -23.44
N GLN A 61 3.07 -17.53 -22.46
CA GLN A 61 2.36 -16.25 -22.43
C GLN A 61 2.15 -15.86 -20.97
N LEU A 62 1.95 -14.59 -20.70
CA LEU A 62 1.50 -14.05 -19.42
C LEU A 62 -0.01 -14.26 -19.26
N PRO A 63 -0.53 -14.30 -18.02
CA PRO A 63 -1.97 -14.35 -17.80
C PRO A 63 -2.59 -13.06 -18.36
N ARG A 64 -3.74 -13.20 -19.01
CA ARG A 64 -4.45 -12.08 -19.63
C ARG A 64 -5.17 -11.28 -18.55
N ALA A 65 -5.11 -9.95 -18.64
CA ALA A 65 -6.16 -9.13 -18.03
C ALA A 65 -7.42 -9.32 -18.88
N PHE A 66 -8.58 -9.49 -18.25
CA PHE A 66 -9.85 -9.82 -18.94
C PHE A 66 -9.79 -11.13 -19.74
N SER A 67 -10.24 -12.20 -19.09
CA SER A 67 -10.35 -13.54 -19.65
C SER A 67 -11.63 -14.23 -19.18
N GLY A 68 -11.89 -15.42 -19.71
CA GLY A 68 -13.02 -16.25 -19.30
C GLY A 68 -13.96 -16.56 -20.47
N THR A 69 -15.25 -16.47 -20.20
CA THR A 69 -16.36 -16.91 -21.06
C THR A 69 -17.25 -15.71 -21.40
N SER A 70 -17.78 -15.68 -22.62
CA SER A 70 -18.74 -14.69 -23.11
C SER A 70 -19.87 -15.37 -23.89
N GLY A 71 -20.88 -14.60 -24.31
CA GLY A 71 -21.87 -15.05 -25.30
C GLY A 71 -23.10 -15.79 -24.74
N GLY A 72 -23.42 -15.65 -23.45
CA GLY A 72 -24.63 -16.25 -22.88
C GLY A 72 -24.89 -15.96 -21.40
N PRO A 73 -26.07 -16.34 -20.89
CA PRO A 73 -26.41 -16.21 -19.47
C PRO A 73 -25.52 -17.12 -18.60
N GLY A 74 -25.08 -16.61 -17.45
CA GLY A 74 -24.21 -17.35 -16.53
C GLY A 74 -22.73 -17.36 -16.91
N THR A 75 -22.32 -16.52 -17.87
CA THR A 75 -20.91 -16.30 -18.22
C THR A 75 -20.29 -15.23 -17.34
N ASN A 76 -18.96 -15.16 -17.32
CA ASN A 76 -18.19 -14.13 -16.61
C ASN A 76 -17.87 -12.86 -17.41
N GLU A 77 -18.48 -12.69 -18.59
CA GLU A 77 -18.33 -11.53 -19.47
C GLU A 77 -16.86 -11.21 -19.83
N GLU A 78 -16.02 -12.25 -19.94
CA GLU A 78 -14.57 -12.12 -20.14
C GLU A 78 -13.87 -11.21 -19.11
N ARG A 79 -14.44 -11.07 -17.91
CA ARG A 79 -13.98 -10.13 -16.89
C ARG A 79 -13.12 -10.78 -15.81
N LEU A 80 -12.61 -12.00 -16.03
CA LEU A 80 -11.69 -12.62 -15.07
C LEU A 80 -10.31 -11.98 -15.15
N GLY A 81 -9.78 -11.56 -14.00
CA GLY A 81 -8.45 -10.98 -13.86
C GLY A 81 -7.32 -12.02 -13.91
N PRO A 82 -6.06 -11.56 -14.03
CA PRO A 82 -4.90 -12.44 -14.14
C PRO A 82 -4.69 -13.31 -12.90
N LEU A 83 -5.12 -12.85 -11.72
CA LEU A 83 -5.00 -13.58 -10.45
C LEU A 83 -5.75 -14.92 -10.44
N VAL A 84 -6.85 -15.05 -11.21
CA VAL A 84 -7.59 -16.32 -11.33
C VAL A 84 -6.76 -17.37 -12.05
N ALA A 85 -6.05 -16.97 -13.11
CA ALA A 85 -5.19 -17.86 -13.89
C ALA A 85 -3.91 -18.28 -13.14
N LEU A 86 -3.53 -17.54 -12.09
CA LEU A 86 -2.36 -17.81 -11.26
C LEU A 86 -2.65 -18.78 -10.09
N LEU A 87 -3.91 -19.15 -9.84
CA LEU A 87 -4.28 -20.05 -8.74
C LEU A 87 -3.51 -21.39 -8.74
N PRO A 88 -3.34 -22.10 -9.87
CA PRO A 88 -2.57 -23.36 -9.89
C PRO A 88 -1.11 -23.19 -9.48
N PHE A 89 -0.58 -21.97 -9.62
CA PHE A 89 0.82 -21.64 -9.37
C PHE A 89 1.04 -20.96 -8.01
N THR A 90 -0.01 -20.81 -7.19
CA THR A 90 0.01 -20.17 -5.86
C THR A 90 -0.48 -21.12 -4.76
N ASP A 91 -0.34 -22.45 -4.97
CA ASP A 91 -0.82 -23.51 -4.10
C ASP A 91 -2.34 -23.49 -3.87
N GLN A 92 -3.12 -22.93 -4.81
CA GLN A 92 -4.58 -22.85 -4.76
C GLN A 92 -5.26 -23.78 -5.77
N GLN A 93 -4.70 -24.98 -5.95
CA GLN A 93 -5.18 -25.97 -6.93
C GLN A 93 -6.65 -26.37 -6.70
N LEU A 94 -7.06 -26.58 -5.44
CA LEU A 94 -8.45 -26.95 -5.12
C LEU A 94 -9.45 -25.84 -5.46
N LEU A 95 -9.05 -24.57 -5.28
CA LEU A 95 -9.90 -23.44 -5.67
C LEU A 95 -10.00 -23.32 -7.19
N TRP A 96 -8.88 -23.54 -7.89
CA TRP A 96 -8.87 -23.59 -9.34
C TRP A 96 -9.76 -24.71 -9.88
N GLU A 97 -9.73 -25.90 -9.30
CA GLU A 97 -10.58 -27.02 -9.72
C GLU A 97 -12.07 -26.72 -9.56
N LYS A 98 -12.46 -26.00 -8.49
CA LYS A 98 -13.84 -25.53 -8.33
C LYS A 98 -14.25 -24.50 -9.37
N ILE A 99 -13.32 -23.64 -9.80
CA ILE A 99 -13.61 -22.58 -10.78
C ILE A 99 -13.59 -23.13 -12.21
N SER A 100 -12.62 -23.98 -12.54
CA SER A 100 -12.40 -24.47 -13.91
C SER A 100 -13.33 -25.61 -14.32
N ASN A 101 -14.07 -26.21 -13.39
CA ASN A 101 -15.07 -27.24 -13.64
C ASN A 101 -16.48 -26.71 -13.35
N PRO A 102 -17.55 -27.41 -13.78
CA PRO A 102 -18.90 -27.07 -13.38
C PRO A 102 -19.03 -27.12 -11.85
N PHE A 103 -19.65 -26.09 -11.26
CA PHE A 103 -19.87 -25.99 -9.82
C PHE A 103 -21.38 -26.07 -9.54
N VAL A 104 -21.77 -26.90 -8.58
CA VAL A 104 -23.16 -26.98 -8.11
C VAL A 104 -23.19 -26.48 -6.68
N ASN A 105 -24.02 -25.48 -6.41
CA ASN A 105 -24.27 -25.04 -5.05
C ASN A 105 -25.17 -26.06 -4.34
N GLU A 106 -24.64 -26.70 -3.30
CA GLU A 106 -25.35 -27.75 -2.53
C GLU A 106 -26.60 -27.23 -1.79
N LEU A 107 -26.68 -25.92 -1.52
CA LEU A 107 -27.79 -25.33 -0.75
C LEU A 107 -29.05 -25.10 -1.57
N ASN A 108 -28.91 -24.76 -2.86
CA ASN A 108 -30.03 -24.40 -3.73
C ASN A 108 -30.07 -25.18 -5.05
N GLY A 109 -29.05 -26.00 -5.34
CA GLY A 109 -28.97 -26.80 -6.56
C GLY A 109 -28.56 -26.00 -7.81
N ASN A 110 -28.16 -24.73 -7.68
CA ASN A 110 -27.77 -23.90 -8.83
C ASN A 110 -26.51 -24.47 -9.48
N LEU A 111 -26.60 -24.72 -10.80
CA LEU A 111 -25.49 -25.16 -11.62
C LEU A 111 -24.81 -23.97 -12.29
N PHE A 112 -23.50 -23.91 -12.12
CA PHE A 112 -22.61 -22.94 -12.72
C PHE A 112 -21.69 -23.62 -13.71
N GLN A 113 -21.54 -23.00 -14.89
CA GLN A 113 -20.66 -23.49 -15.93
C GLN A 113 -19.18 -23.33 -15.53
N PRO A 114 -18.26 -24.08 -16.17
CA PRO A 114 -16.83 -23.86 -16.03
C PRO A 114 -16.46 -22.37 -16.17
N MET A 115 -15.48 -21.94 -15.38
CA MET A 115 -15.02 -20.56 -15.22
C MET A 115 -15.97 -19.62 -14.44
N GLY A 116 -17.14 -20.11 -14.04
CA GLY A 116 -18.10 -19.38 -13.21
C GLY A 116 -18.79 -18.18 -13.89
N PRO A 117 -19.87 -17.64 -13.28
CA PRO A 117 -20.50 -16.37 -13.69
C PRO A 117 -19.65 -15.10 -13.53
N ALA A 118 -20.29 -13.95 -13.77
CA ALA A 118 -19.72 -12.62 -13.60
C ALA A 118 -19.06 -12.37 -12.22
N PRO A 119 -17.94 -11.63 -12.15
CA PRO A 119 -17.26 -11.35 -10.88
C PRO A 119 -18.09 -10.70 -9.77
N TRP A 120 -19.17 -10.01 -10.13
CA TRP A 120 -20.09 -9.34 -9.20
C TRP A 120 -21.29 -10.21 -8.77
N TYR A 121 -21.34 -11.46 -9.23
CA TYR A 121 -22.38 -12.39 -8.84
C TYR A 121 -22.35 -12.66 -7.33
N ASP A 122 -23.49 -13.08 -6.77
CA ASP A 122 -23.62 -13.30 -5.34
C ASP A 122 -22.58 -14.33 -4.85
N PRO A 123 -21.63 -13.93 -3.99
CA PRO A 123 -20.59 -14.83 -3.46
C PRO A 123 -21.15 -15.91 -2.52
N ASN A 124 -22.38 -15.78 -2.04
CA ASN A 124 -23.04 -16.81 -1.25
C ASN A 124 -23.63 -17.92 -2.12
N ASP A 125 -23.95 -17.60 -3.37
CA ASP A 125 -24.47 -18.58 -4.33
C ASP A 125 -23.32 -19.29 -5.07
N TYR A 126 -22.29 -18.55 -5.45
CA TYR A 126 -21.03 -19.12 -5.97
C TYR A 126 -19.88 -18.86 -5.00
N THR A 127 -19.71 -19.81 -4.08
CA THR A 127 -18.73 -19.73 -2.99
C THR A 127 -17.26 -19.55 -3.40
N PRO A 128 -16.79 -19.98 -4.59
CA PRO A 128 -15.39 -19.74 -4.97
C PRO A 128 -14.98 -18.25 -5.00
N TRP A 129 -15.87 -17.31 -5.32
CA TRP A 129 -15.49 -15.88 -5.30
C TRP A 129 -15.32 -15.31 -3.90
N ARG A 130 -15.96 -15.93 -2.91
CA ARG A 130 -15.76 -15.59 -1.49
C ARG A 130 -14.43 -16.11 -0.94
N SER A 131 -13.70 -16.92 -1.69
CA SER A 131 -12.51 -17.62 -1.22
C SER A 131 -11.22 -16.97 -1.73
N ALA A 132 -11.04 -15.65 -1.54
CA ALA A 132 -9.80 -15.01 -2.00
C ALA A 132 -8.58 -15.61 -1.27
N PRO A 133 -7.54 -16.06 -1.99
CA PRO A 133 -6.34 -16.59 -1.38
C PRO A 133 -5.66 -15.58 -0.44
N ALA A 134 -5.16 -16.06 0.70
CA ALA A 134 -4.39 -15.22 1.62
C ALA A 134 -3.08 -14.70 0.99
N SER A 135 -2.59 -15.36 -0.08
CA SER A 135 -1.45 -14.90 -0.87
C SER A 135 -1.73 -13.58 -1.62
N TYR A 136 -3.00 -13.27 -1.89
CA TYR A 136 -3.40 -12.06 -2.62
C TYR A 136 -3.73 -10.86 -1.71
N ARG A 137 -3.56 -11.01 -0.39
CA ARG A 137 -3.80 -9.95 0.59
C ARG A 137 -2.50 -9.50 1.24
N CYS A 138 -2.39 -8.19 1.46
CA CYS A 138 -1.25 -7.62 2.17
C CYS A 138 -1.55 -7.65 3.68
N PRO A 139 -0.69 -8.26 4.51
CA PRO A 139 -0.88 -8.27 5.96
C PRO A 139 -0.94 -6.88 6.62
N ALA A 140 -0.44 -5.84 5.94
CA ALA A 140 -0.53 -4.47 6.43
C ALA A 140 -1.96 -3.92 6.33
N SER A 141 -2.75 -4.30 5.33
CA SER A 141 -4.11 -3.78 5.11
C SER A 141 -5.20 -4.44 5.95
N ILE A 142 -4.84 -5.38 6.83
CA ILE A 142 -5.78 -6.04 7.73
C ILE A 142 -5.81 -5.25 9.03
N ASN A 143 -6.93 -4.57 9.32
CA ASN A 143 -7.12 -4.00 10.65
C ASN A 143 -7.18 -5.12 11.69
N PRO A 144 -6.57 -4.96 12.88
CA PRO A 144 -6.69 -5.94 13.97
C PRO A 144 -8.13 -6.21 14.40
N ASP A 145 -9.02 -5.23 14.18
CA ASP A 145 -10.47 -5.32 14.45
C ASP A 145 -11.27 -5.87 13.28
N ASP A 146 -10.69 -5.93 12.08
CA ASP A 146 -11.30 -6.69 10.99
C ASP A 146 -11.18 -8.15 11.36
N LYS A 147 -12.31 -8.78 11.67
CA LYS A 147 -12.44 -10.24 11.76
C LYS A 147 -12.23 -10.83 10.37
N VAL A 148 -11.03 -10.73 9.84
CA VAL A 148 -10.60 -11.55 8.73
C VAL A 148 -10.52 -12.95 9.31
N VAL A 149 -11.51 -13.77 8.99
CA VAL A 149 -11.41 -15.20 9.20
C VAL A 149 -10.20 -15.65 8.39
N SER A 150 -9.05 -15.78 9.05
CA SER A 150 -7.87 -16.41 8.50
C SER A 150 -8.19 -17.89 8.35
N VAL A 151 -8.85 -18.26 7.25
CA VAL A 151 -9.07 -19.66 6.93
C VAL A 151 -7.91 -20.10 6.07
N GLU A 152 -6.77 -20.40 6.71
CA GLU A 152 -6.09 -21.65 6.34
C GLU A 152 -7.14 -22.77 6.39
N PRO A 153 -7.08 -23.80 5.53
CA PRO A 153 -8.17 -24.77 5.39
C PRO A 153 -8.31 -25.59 6.68
N ARG A 154 -9.03 -25.04 7.66
CA ARG A 154 -9.61 -25.80 8.75
C ARG A 154 -10.71 -26.63 8.11
N VAL A 155 -10.52 -27.95 8.16
CA VAL A 155 -11.55 -28.96 7.94
C VAL A 155 -12.88 -28.40 8.45
N VAL A 156 -13.78 -28.09 7.52
CA VAL A 156 -15.04 -27.40 7.78
C VAL A 156 -15.93 -28.35 8.57
N THR A 157 -16.17 -28.07 9.86
CA THR A 157 -17.11 -28.87 10.69
C THR A 157 -18.46 -28.19 10.90
N THR A 158 -18.70 -26.96 10.41
CA THR A 158 -20.01 -26.30 10.49
C THR A 158 -20.22 -25.29 9.36
N LEU A 159 -21.39 -25.38 8.69
CA LEU A 159 -21.80 -24.64 7.49
C LEU A 159 -22.17 -23.15 7.71
N ALA A 160 -21.64 -22.49 8.73
CA ALA A 160 -21.92 -21.07 8.96
C ALA A 160 -20.66 -20.32 9.38
N MET A 161 -20.11 -19.53 8.46
CA MET A 161 -19.09 -18.53 8.77
C MET A 161 -19.77 -17.23 9.24
N PRO A 162 -19.18 -16.50 10.21
CA PRO A 162 -19.79 -15.30 10.74
C PRO A 162 -19.79 -14.20 9.68
N LEU A 163 -20.99 -13.71 9.38
CA LEU A 163 -21.20 -12.48 8.61
C LEU A 163 -20.84 -11.27 9.50
N ASP A 164 -20.48 -10.14 8.90
CA ASP A 164 -20.48 -8.88 9.64
C ASP A 164 -21.94 -8.51 10.03
N ALA A 165 -22.11 -7.48 10.87
CA ALA A 165 -23.43 -7.07 11.37
C ALA A 165 -24.46 -6.69 10.27
N ASN A 166 -24.01 -6.58 9.01
CA ASN A 166 -24.81 -6.22 7.84
C ASN A 166 -24.92 -7.35 6.79
N GLY A 167 -24.43 -8.57 7.07
CA GLY A 167 -24.48 -9.66 6.11
C GLY A 167 -23.44 -9.61 4.98
N SER A 168 -22.45 -8.72 5.03
CA SER A 168 -21.53 -8.43 3.93
C SER A 168 -20.14 -9.02 4.16
N SER A 169 -19.78 -10.04 3.38
CA SER A 169 -18.46 -10.68 3.43
C SER A 169 -17.40 -9.97 2.57
N ARG A 170 -17.33 -8.64 2.65
CA ARG A 170 -16.49 -7.82 1.75
C ARG A 170 -14.99 -8.10 1.91
N ALA A 171 -14.53 -8.41 3.13
CA ALA A 171 -13.13 -8.72 3.39
C ALA A 171 -12.68 -10.07 2.78
N SER A 172 -13.59 -11.03 2.58
CA SER A 172 -13.25 -12.37 2.06
C SER A 172 -13.04 -12.40 0.54
N MET A 173 -13.40 -11.30 -0.15
CA MET A 173 -13.30 -11.16 -1.60
C MET A 173 -12.17 -10.21 -2.03
N ALA A 174 -11.53 -9.54 -1.09
CA ALA A 174 -10.58 -8.49 -1.39
C ALA A 174 -9.20 -9.00 -1.86
N THR A 175 -8.57 -8.23 -2.75
CA THR A 175 -7.17 -8.33 -3.15
C THR A 175 -6.45 -7.01 -2.86
N ASN A 176 -5.17 -7.08 -2.51
CA ASN A 176 -4.29 -5.93 -2.36
C ASN A 176 -3.21 -5.86 -3.42
N TYR A 177 -3.13 -6.85 -4.30
CA TYR A 177 -2.15 -6.87 -5.39
C TYR A 177 -2.87 -6.70 -6.70
N VAL A 178 -2.51 -5.65 -7.42
CA VAL A 178 -3.17 -5.20 -8.65
C VAL A 178 -2.17 -5.18 -9.80
N TYR A 179 -2.64 -5.45 -11.00
CA TYR A 179 -1.80 -5.60 -12.19
C TYR A 179 -1.60 -4.27 -12.93
N SER A 180 -0.46 -4.10 -13.63
CA SER A 180 -0.13 -2.86 -14.34
C SER A 180 -0.66 -2.85 -15.78
N VAL A 181 -1.39 -1.79 -16.15
CA VAL A 181 -1.76 -1.48 -17.55
C VAL A 181 -0.90 -0.36 -18.16
N GLY A 182 0.11 0.10 -17.42
CA GLY A 182 0.97 1.21 -17.82
C GLY A 182 0.31 2.57 -17.61
N ASP A 183 0.62 3.51 -18.48
CA ASP A 183 0.26 4.93 -18.36
C ASP A 183 -0.70 5.41 -19.47
N SER A 184 -1.58 4.51 -19.88
CA SER A 184 -2.71 4.81 -20.77
C SER A 184 -4.00 4.92 -19.97
N LEU A 185 -4.83 5.91 -20.29
CA LEU A 185 -6.15 6.12 -19.71
C LEU A 185 -7.27 5.73 -20.69
N ALA A 186 -7.06 5.95 -21.99
CA ALA A 186 -8.05 5.68 -23.02
C ALA A 186 -8.34 4.18 -23.16
N ARG A 187 -9.64 3.84 -23.17
CA ARG A 187 -10.17 2.48 -23.37
C ARG A 187 -9.56 1.41 -22.43
N ALA A 188 -8.96 1.82 -21.31
CA ALA A 188 -8.19 0.96 -20.42
C ALA A 188 -9.06 0.22 -19.38
N GLY A 189 -10.31 0.65 -19.21
CA GLY A 189 -11.18 0.27 -18.12
C GLY A 189 -11.90 -1.07 -18.23
N ILE A 190 -12.19 -1.52 -19.46
CA ILE A 190 -13.06 -2.68 -19.75
C ILE A 190 -12.48 -3.62 -20.80
N ALA A 191 -13.15 -4.77 -21.00
CA ALA A 191 -12.84 -5.70 -22.07
C ALA A 191 -13.01 -5.02 -23.44
N ILE A 192 -12.10 -5.30 -24.36
CA ILE A 192 -12.07 -4.60 -25.65
C ILE A 192 -12.89 -5.37 -26.69
N GLU A 193 -13.93 -4.71 -27.21
CA GLU A 193 -14.73 -5.20 -28.34
C GLU A 193 -13.90 -5.33 -29.62
N ASP A 194 -14.27 -6.26 -30.49
CA ASP A 194 -13.46 -6.67 -31.65
C ASP A 194 -13.07 -5.51 -32.61
N TYR A 195 -13.94 -4.51 -32.77
CA TYR A 195 -13.68 -3.35 -33.64
C TYR A 195 -12.61 -2.40 -33.09
N ASP A 196 -12.48 -2.29 -31.76
CA ASP A 196 -11.60 -1.33 -31.09
C ASP A 196 -10.23 -1.91 -30.67
N ARG A 197 -10.02 -3.22 -30.85
CA ARG A 197 -8.78 -3.90 -30.46
C ARG A 197 -7.51 -3.29 -31.04
N ARG A 198 -7.53 -2.83 -32.29
CA ARG A 198 -6.33 -2.21 -32.91
C ARG A 198 -5.94 -0.90 -32.25
N HIS A 199 -6.93 -0.06 -31.93
CA HIS A 199 -6.69 1.22 -31.25
C HIS A 199 -6.22 0.95 -29.82
N ALA A 200 -7.00 0.19 -29.05
CA ALA A 200 -6.72 -0.12 -27.66
C ALA A 200 -5.35 -0.83 -27.44
N TYR A 201 -4.94 -1.73 -28.34
CA TYR A 201 -3.63 -2.41 -28.23
C TYR A 201 -2.43 -1.52 -28.57
N GLY A 202 -2.65 -0.43 -29.30
CA GLY A 202 -1.64 0.60 -29.50
C GLY A 202 -1.54 1.52 -28.28
N GLU A 203 -2.66 1.83 -27.65
CA GLU A 203 -2.75 2.75 -26.50
C GLU A 203 -2.23 2.13 -25.20
N MET A 204 -2.67 0.90 -24.87
CA MET A 204 -2.27 0.24 -23.63
C MET A 204 -0.80 -0.19 -23.65
N ARG A 205 0.00 0.46 -22.80
CA ARG A 205 1.46 0.27 -22.72
C ARG A 205 1.94 -0.70 -21.65
N GLY A 206 1.08 -1.08 -20.70
CA GLY A 206 1.41 -2.03 -19.65
C GLY A 206 1.75 -3.42 -20.13
N ILE A 207 2.29 -4.22 -19.22
CA ILE A 207 2.57 -5.63 -19.48
C ILE A 207 1.29 -6.48 -19.52
N PHE A 208 0.24 -6.06 -18.81
CA PHE A 208 -1.08 -6.66 -18.88
C PHE A 208 -2.03 -5.78 -19.71
N ILE A 209 -2.65 -6.39 -20.71
CA ILE A 209 -3.63 -5.73 -21.59
C ILE A 209 -4.90 -6.56 -21.61
N ALA A 210 -6.06 -5.89 -21.60
CA ALA A 210 -7.37 -6.52 -21.73
C ALA A 210 -7.45 -7.42 -22.99
N ASN A 211 -7.81 -8.70 -22.80
CA ASN A 211 -8.05 -9.72 -23.82
C ASN A 211 -6.83 -10.04 -24.72
N LYS A 212 -5.65 -9.44 -24.51
CA LYS A 212 -4.45 -9.67 -25.34
C LYS A 212 -3.49 -10.65 -24.69
N LYS A 213 -2.99 -11.58 -25.50
CA LYS A 213 -1.87 -12.44 -25.11
C LYS A 213 -0.57 -11.63 -25.23
N VAL A 214 0.15 -11.51 -24.13
CA VAL A 214 1.48 -10.88 -24.04
C VAL A 214 2.47 -11.93 -23.56
N SER A 215 3.69 -11.92 -24.05
CA SER A 215 4.78 -12.80 -23.61
C SER A 215 6.01 -11.95 -23.24
N PHE A 216 6.99 -12.53 -22.51
CA PHE A 216 8.17 -11.75 -22.09
C PHE A 216 8.97 -11.17 -23.27
N ARG A 217 8.91 -11.79 -24.45
CA ARG A 217 9.55 -11.27 -25.67
C ARG A 217 8.95 -9.94 -26.15
N ASP A 218 7.70 -9.66 -25.78
CA ASP A 218 6.97 -8.46 -26.20
C ASP A 218 7.28 -7.26 -25.28
N VAL A 219 8.10 -7.46 -24.25
CA VAL A 219 8.62 -6.44 -23.33
C VAL A 219 9.98 -5.97 -23.85
N LEU A 220 9.96 -4.99 -24.75
CA LEU A 220 11.16 -4.46 -25.42
C LEU A 220 12.00 -3.55 -24.50
N ASP A 221 11.38 -2.98 -23.46
CA ASP A 221 12.06 -2.08 -22.50
C ASP A 221 12.87 -2.85 -21.43
N GLY A 222 12.77 -4.18 -21.47
CA GLY A 222 13.42 -5.09 -20.55
C GLY A 222 12.52 -5.45 -19.35
N ILE A 223 12.43 -6.75 -19.05
CA ILE A 223 11.58 -7.24 -17.94
C ILE A 223 11.98 -6.68 -16.57
N SER A 224 13.26 -6.33 -16.36
CA SER A 224 13.74 -5.70 -15.11
C SER A 224 13.32 -4.22 -14.96
N ASN A 225 12.84 -3.60 -16.04
CA ASN A 225 12.44 -2.19 -16.10
C ASN A 225 10.94 -2.00 -16.28
N THR A 226 10.16 -3.08 -16.41
CA THR A 226 8.70 -3.00 -16.56
C THR A 226 8.00 -3.55 -15.33
N MET A 227 7.04 -2.80 -14.79
CA MET A 227 6.24 -3.20 -13.64
C MET A 227 5.15 -4.21 -14.02
N MET A 228 4.95 -5.22 -13.18
CA MET A 228 3.88 -6.21 -13.32
C MET A 228 2.74 -5.99 -12.33
N PHE A 229 3.05 -6.00 -11.05
CA PHE A 229 2.07 -5.88 -9.98
C PHE A 229 2.49 -4.80 -8.98
N SER A 230 1.50 -4.16 -8.37
CA SER A 230 1.69 -3.20 -7.29
C SER A 230 0.73 -3.52 -6.16
N GLU A 231 1.03 -2.96 -4.98
CA GLU A 231 0.06 -2.85 -3.91
C GLU A 231 -1.07 -1.86 -4.25
N ALA A 232 -2.27 -2.17 -3.75
CA ALA A 232 -3.42 -1.30 -3.65
C ALA A 232 -4.09 -1.45 -2.27
N VAL A 233 -4.53 -0.33 -1.69
CA VAL A 233 -5.40 -0.32 -0.52
C VAL A 233 -6.81 -0.72 -0.94
N SER A 234 -7.35 -1.80 -0.36
CA SER A 234 -8.68 -2.29 -0.69
C SER A 234 -9.75 -1.89 0.33
N VAL A 235 -10.99 -1.68 -0.12
CA VAL A 235 -12.18 -1.27 0.67
C VAL A 235 -12.70 -2.35 1.63
N ALA A 236 -11.92 -3.37 1.97
CA ALA A 236 -12.08 -3.96 3.29
C ALA A 236 -11.90 -2.88 4.38
N ASP A 237 -11.14 -1.83 4.07
CA ASP A 237 -10.90 -0.64 4.89
C ASP A 237 -11.84 0.52 4.51
N SER A 238 -13.08 0.51 5.02
CA SER A 238 -14.16 1.47 4.69
C SER A 238 -13.86 2.95 5.01
N LYS A 239 -12.73 3.24 5.67
CA LYS A 239 -12.34 4.58 6.14
C LYS A 239 -11.14 5.18 5.40
N ASN A 240 -10.52 4.47 4.46
CA ASN A 240 -9.33 4.96 3.78
C ASN A 240 -9.69 5.64 2.45
N GLU A 241 -9.43 6.94 2.34
CA GLU A 241 -9.68 7.75 1.15
C GLU A 241 -8.96 7.22 -0.11
N ASN A 242 -7.83 6.52 0.07
CA ASN A 242 -7.06 5.92 -1.02
C ASN A 242 -7.67 4.63 -1.59
N SER A 243 -8.69 4.08 -0.93
CA SER A 243 -9.43 2.90 -1.40
C SER A 243 -10.67 3.27 -2.23
N ARG A 244 -11.15 4.51 -2.07
CA ARG A 244 -12.33 5.03 -2.77
C ARG A 244 -11.93 5.56 -4.14
N ILE A 245 -12.89 5.53 -5.05
CA ILE A 245 -12.71 6.00 -6.41
C ILE A 245 -13.72 7.11 -6.62
N ALA A 246 -13.23 8.30 -6.93
CA ALA A 246 -14.10 9.42 -7.24
C ALA A 246 -14.76 9.24 -8.61
N ASN A 247 -16.01 9.63 -8.75
CA ASN A 247 -16.78 9.43 -9.97
C ASN A 247 -16.92 10.74 -10.76
N ASN A 248 -17.10 10.61 -12.07
CA ASN A 248 -17.48 11.71 -12.97
C ASN A 248 -16.51 12.92 -12.95
N VAL A 249 -15.20 12.66 -12.93
CA VAL A 249 -14.18 13.71 -12.98
C VAL A 249 -13.90 14.07 -14.43
N ASN A 250 -14.54 15.13 -14.90
CA ASN A 250 -14.52 15.51 -16.31
C ASN A 250 -13.12 15.94 -16.79
N GLY A 251 -12.66 15.39 -17.91
CA GLY A 251 -11.46 15.85 -18.59
C GLY A 251 -10.15 15.29 -18.04
N ILE A 252 -10.19 14.29 -17.14
CA ILE A 252 -8.98 13.63 -16.60
C ILE A 252 -8.11 13.00 -17.69
N ARG A 253 -8.70 12.70 -18.84
CA ARG A 253 -8.00 12.18 -20.01
C ARG A 253 -7.05 13.22 -20.61
N ALA A 254 -7.50 14.46 -20.75
CA ALA A 254 -6.69 15.56 -21.24
C ALA A 254 -5.76 16.13 -20.17
N ASN A 255 -6.16 16.05 -18.89
CA ASN A 255 -5.39 16.52 -17.76
C ASN A 255 -5.58 15.62 -16.53
N PRO A 256 -4.71 14.61 -16.33
CA PRO A 256 -4.81 13.68 -15.20
C PRO A 256 -4.68 14.33 -13.82
N SER A 257 -4.02 15.49 -13.72
CA SER A 257 -3.84 16.21 -12.46
C SER A 257 -5.15 16.66 -11.80
N LEU A 258 -6.25 16.73 -12.56
CA LEU A 258 -7.59 17.02 -12.03
C LEU A 258 -7.99 16.01 -10.96
N CYS A 259 -7.56 14.75 -11.06
CA CYS A 259 -7.86 13.73 -10.06
C CYS A 259 -7.21 14.03 -8.69
N LEU A 260 -6.09 14.75 -8.65
CA LEU A 260 -5.44 15.16 -7.39
C LEU A 260 -6.25 16.20 -6.61
N GLN A 261 -7.21 16.85 -7.25
CA GLN A 261 -8.04 17.91 -6.65
C GLN A 261 -9.30 17.35 -5.99
N VAL A 262 -9.67 16.11 -6.29
CA VAL A 262 -10.98 15.52 -5.98
C VAL A 262 -11.18 15.23 -4.48
N HIS A 263 -10.14 15.36 -3.66
CA HIS A 263 -10.23 15.25 -2.20
C HIS A 263 -10.32 16.61 -1.48
N ARG A 264 -10.24 17.72 -2.21
CA ARG A 264 -10.18 19.07 -1.61
C ARG A 264 -11.54 19.77 -1.52
N ASP A 265 -12.49 19.37 -2.37
CA ASP A 265 -13.69 20.18 -2.60
C ASP A 265 -14.94 19.69 -1.86
N GLY A 266 -14.89 18.53 -1.18
CA GLY A 266 -15.98 18.05 -0.31
C GLY A 266 -17.31 17.71 -0.99
N VAL A 267 -17.41 17.82 -2.32
CA VAL A 267 -18.61 17.55 -3.15
C VAL A 267 -18.40 16.31 -4.05
N THR A 268 -17.53 15.39 -3.63
CA THR A 268 -17.11 14.27 -4.46
C THR A 268 -18.13 13.13 -4.44
N ASP A 269 -18.72 12.83 -5.58
CA ASP A 269 -19.47 11.60 -5.80
C ASP A 269 -18.50 10.42 -5.81
N TRP A 270 -18.77 9.42 -4.96
CA TRP A 270 -17.94 8.22 -4.86
C TRP A 270 -18.58 7.09 -5.63
N TRP A 271 -17.76 6.30 -6.32
CA TRP A 271 -18.21 5.05 -6.91
C TRP A 271 -18.54 4.04 -5.80
N ASP A 272 -19.58 3.22 -6.01
CA ASP A 272 -20.11 2.27 -5.03
C ASP A 272 -19.12 1.13 -4.69
N THR A 273 -18.24 0.86 -5.64
CA THR A 273 -17.17 -0.10 -5.60
C THR A 273 -15.84 0.65 -5.50
N GLY A 274 -14.91 0.15 -4.70
CA GLY A 274 -13.57 0.69 -4.67
C GLY A 274 -12.51 -0.36 -4.93
N ARG A 275 -11.26 0.06 -4.76
CA ARG A 275 -10.08 -0.69 -5.19
C ARG A 275 -10.06 -2.07 -4.53
N GLY A 276 -9.68 -3.08 -5.32
CA GLY A 276 -9.42 -4.44 -4.86
C GLY A 276 -10.58 -5.16 -4.19
N GLN A 277 -11.84 -4.68 -4.25
CA GLN A 277 -12.97 -5.34 -3.56
C GLN A 277 -13.25 -6.77 -4.05
N ARG A 278 -12.79 -7.12 -5.26
CA ARG A 278 -12.98 -8.43 -5.89
C ARG A 278 -11.66 -8.89 -6.49
N TRP A 279 -11.08 -9.96 -5.94
CA TRP A 279 -9.79 -10.52 -6.39
C TRP A 279 -9.85 -11.18 -7.78
N ASN A 280 -11.04 -11.63 -8.16
CA ASN A 280 -11.31 -12.33 -9.41
C ASN A 280 -11.63 -11.38 -10.57
N ASP A 281 -11.90 -10.10 -10.30
CA ASP A 281 -12.32 -9.13 -11.29
C ASP A 281 -11.11 -8.55 -12.03
N GLY A 282 -11.20 -8.60 -13.35
CA GLY A 282 -10.21 -8.06 -14.28
C GLY A 282 -10.36 -6.57 -14.53
N THR A 283 -11.42 -5.89 -14.09
CA THR A 283 -11.58 -4.45 -14.32
C THR A 283 -10.43 -3.64 -13.76
N LEU A 284 -9.88 -2.73 -14.57
CA LEU A 284 -8.77 -1.87 -14.18
C LEU A 284 -9.08 -1.07 -12.90
N ALA A 285 -10.29 -0.53 -12.80
CA ALA A 285 -10.74 0.20 -11.62
C ALA A 285 -10.68 -0.65 -10.32
N ILE A 286 -10.74 -1.98 -10.40
CA ILE A 286 -10.77 -2.87 -9.24
C ILE A 286 -9.43 -3.59 -9.07
N GLY A 287 -9.00 -4.34 -10.09
CA GLY A 287 -7.86 -5.25 -10.07
C GLY A 287 -6.58 -4.69 -10.69
N GLY A 288 -6.57 -3.47 -11.21
CA GLY A 288 -5.42 -2.88 -11.90
C GLY A 288 -4.91 -1.57 -11.28
N PHE A 289 -3.82 -1.07 -11.85
CA PHE A 289 -3.27 0.27 -11.60
C PHE A 289 -2.59 0.85 -12.84
N GLN A 290 -2.48 2.18 -12.87
CA GLN A 290 -1.75 2.93 -13.87
C GLN A 290 -0.58 3.69 -13.26
N SER A 291 0.44 3.91 -14.07
CA SER A 291 1.65 4.64 -13.70
C SER A 291 1.62 6.09 -14.18
N ILE A 292 0.52 6.80 -13.88
CA ILE A 292 0.29 8.20 -14.29
C ILE A 292 0.53 9.14 -13.11
N LEU A 293 -0.23 8.94 -12.02
CA LEU A 293 -0.08 9.71 -10.80
C LEU A 293 0.88 9.02 -9.81
N PRO A 294 1.53 9.78 -8.91
CA PRO A 294 2.43 9.22 -7.91
C PRO A 294 1.76 8.14 -7.05
N PRO A 295 2.52 7.22 -6.45
CA PRO A 295 1.98 6.27 -5.48
C PRO A 295 1.24 6.97 -4.34
N ASN A 296 0.20 6.31 -3.82
CA ASN A 296 -0.73 6.85 -2.81
C ASN A 296 -1.52 8.09 -3.24
N SER A 297 -1.59 8.38 -4.54
CA SER A 297 -2.49 9.40 -5.09
C SER A 297 -3.94 8.92 -5.12
N PRO A 298 -4.91 9.85 -5.14
CA PRO A 298 -6.32 9.53 -5.34
C PRO A 298 -6.59 8.78 -6.64
N SER A 299 -7.73 8.09 -6.69
CA SER A 299 -8.22 7.36 -7.85
C SER A 299 -9.56 7.95 -8.32
N CYS A 300 -9.74 8.04 -9.63
CA CYS A 300 -10.90 8.70 -10.24
C CYS A 300 -11.43 7.94 -11.46
N LEU A 301 -12.69 8.16 -11.80
CA LEU A 301 -13.32 7.77 -13.05
C LEU A 301 -13.61 9.04 -13.86
N SER A 302 -13.46 8.98 -15.18
CA SER A 302 -13.86 10.07 -16.06
C SER A 302 -15.39 10.18 -16.16
N GLU A 303 -15.87 11.10 -16.98
CA GLU A 303 -17.26 11.17 -17.43
C GLU A 303 -17.76 9.88 -18.12
N LEU A 304 -16.84 9.03 -18.60
CA LEU A 304 -17.14 7.72 -19.18
C LEU A 304 -17.10 6.58 -18.14
N GLY A 305 -16.96 6.91 -16.85
CA GLY A 305 -17.06 5.95 -15.76
C GLY A 305 -15.96 4.88 -15.80
N ILE A 306 -16.37 3.62 -15.70
CA ILE A 306 -15.45 2.48 -15.56
C ILE A 306 -14.60 2.19 -16.80
N ASP A 307 -14.92 2.78 -17.94
CA ASP A 307 -14.21 2.58 -19.22
C ASP A 307 -12.89 3.37 -19.28
N GLU A 308 -12.83 4.47 -18.51
CA GLU A 308 -11.69 5.38 -18.43
C GLU A 308 -11.35 5.70 -16.96
N PRO A 309 -10.90 4.69 -16.19
CA PRO A 309 -10.43 4.92 -14.84
C PRO A 309 -9.01 5.49 -14.85
N LEU A 310 -8.73 6.32 -13.84
CA LEU A 310 -7.40 6.74 -13.41
C LEU A 310 -7.14 6.20 -12.01
N VAL A 311 -6.41 5.10 -11.92
CA VAL A 311 -6.22 4.35 -10.67
C VAL A 311 -4.75 4.23 -10.27
N SER A 312 -4.37 4.87 -9.17
CA SER A 312 -2.99 4.93 -8.68
C SER A 312 -2.56 3.67 -7.93
N ALA A 313 -1.26 3.39 -7.85
CA ALA A 313 -0.75 2.41 -6.88
C ALA A 313 -0.95 2.94 -5.44
N SER A 314 -1.27 2.09 -4.47
CA SER A 314 -1.46 2.54 -3.08
C SER A 314 -1.12 1.48 -2.05
N SER A 315 -0.59 1.89 -0.88
CA SER A 315 -0.31 0.99 0.23
C SER A 315 -0.56 1.69 1.57
N GLN A 316 -0.55 0.92 2.65
CA GLN A 316 -0.55 1.46 4.02
C GLN A 316 0.87 1.62 4.59
N HIS A 317 1.91 1.39 3.78
CA HIS A 317 3.29 1.61 4.19
C HIS A 317 3.61 3.10 4.19
N VAL A 318 4.53 3.50 5.05
CA VAL A 318 5.01 4.88 5.12
C VAL A 318 5.83 5.16 3.86
N ASP A 319 5.56 6.30 3.21
CA ASP A 319 6.35 6.88 2.12
C ASP A 319 6.44 6.12 0.79
N GLY A 320 5.62 5.07 0.55
CA GLY A 320 5.69 4.37 -0.74
C GLY A 320 4.82 3.14 -0.90
N VAL A 321 5.15 2.33 -1.90
CA VAL A 321 4.48 1.08 -2.27
C VAL A 321 5.50 0.04 -2.73
N HIS A 322 5.21 -1.25 -2.53
CA HIS A 322 5.98 -2.31 -3.15
C HIS A 322 5.44 -2.62 -4.55
N ILE A 323 6.39 -2.85 -5.45
CA ILE A 323 6.12 -3.15 -6.85
C ILE A 323 6.93 -4.37 -7.25
N LEU A 324 6.27 -5.28 -7.95
CA LEU A 324 6.89 -6.41 -8.60
C LEU A 324 7.28 -6.05 -10.03
N MET A 325 8.56 -6.18 -10.34
CA MET A 325 9.13 -6.02 -11.67
C MET A 325 8.96 -7.30 -12.51
N GLY A 326 9.06 -7.18 -13.83
CA GLY A 326 8.94 -8.28 -14.80
C GLY A 326 9.96 -9.41 -14.65
N ASP A 327 11.08 -9.17 -13.98
CA ASP A 327 12.11 -10.17 -13.63
C ASP A 327 11.84 -10.90 -12.30
N GLY A 328 10.76 -10.55 -11.61
CA GLY A 328 10.38 -11.11 -10.32
C GLY A 328 10.95 -10.37 -9.11
N VAL A 329 11.77 -9.33 -9.32
CA VAL A 329 12.33 -8.52 -8.22
C VAL A 329 11.25 -7.59 -7.67
N VAL A 330 11.14 -7.53 -6.34
CA VAL A 330 10.28 -6.57 -5.66
C VAL A 330 11.08 -5.34 -5.26
N LYS A 331 10.61 -4.15 -5.64
CA LYS A 331 11.20 -2.85 -5.31
C LYS A 331 10.22 -2.02 -4.49
N PHE A 332 10.74 -1.24 -3.55
CA PHE A 332 9.95 -0.25 -2.83
C PHE A 332 10.09 1.10 -3.54
N ILE A 333 8.97 1.65 -4.02
CA ILE A 333 8.93 2.92 -4.74
C ILE A 333 8.32 3.99 -3.83
N SER A 334 9.03 5.12 -3.71
CA SER A 334 8.58 6.23 -2.87
C SER A 334 7.48 7.05 -3.54
N ASN A 335 6.63 7.68 -2.72
CA ASN A 335 5.62 8.66 -3.17
C ASN A 335 6.24 9.87 -3.89
N SER A 336 7.54 10.14 -3.70
CA SER A 336 8.28 11.24 -4.33
C SER A 336 8.94 10.86 -5.66
N ILE A 337 8.60 9.71 -6.25
CA ILE A 337 9.12 9.32 -7.56
C ILE A 337 8.78 10.36 -8.64
N ASP A 338 9.71 10.57 -9.57
CA ASP A 338 9.52 11.45 -10.72
C ASP A 338 8.37 10.94 -11.61
N CYS A 339 7.27 11.69 -11.59
CA CYS A 339 6.07 11.46 -12.39
C CYS A 339 5.95 12.43 -13.56
N GLY A 340 7.04 13.12 -13.94
CA GLY A 340 7.08 14.03 -15.09
C GLY A 340 5.98 15.09 -15.06
N ASP A 341 5.32 15.30 -16.21
CA ASP A 341 4.20 16.23 -16.34
C ASP A 341 2.86 15.49 -16.19
N VAL A 342 2.34 15.49 -14.97
CA VAL A 342 1.01 14.93 -14.64
C VAL A 342 -0.16 15.71 -15.25
N THR A 343 0.10 16.88 -15.86
CA THR A 343 -0.92 17.67 -16.58
C THR A 343 -0.99 17.31 -18.06
N ALA A 344 -0.01 16.58 -18.57
CA ALA A 344 0.03 16.18 -19.96
C ALA A 344 -1.12 15.22 -20.30
N PRO A 345 -1.71 15.35 -21.52
CA PRO A 345 -2.73 14.42 -21.98
C PRO A 345 -2.26 12.98 -21.91
N ALA A 346 -3.15 12.09 -21.47
CA ALA A 346 -2.92 10.65 -21.46
C ALA A 346 -2.54 10.15 -22.85
N VAL A 347 -1.94 8.96 -22.92
CA VAL A 347 -1.62 8.41 -24.23
C VAL A 347 -2.83 7.74 -24.84
N SER A 348 -3.13 8.15 -26.07
CA SER A 348 -4.21 7.65 -26.89
C SER A 348 -3.95 7.96 -28.37
N GLN A 349 -4.57 7.18 -29.27
CA GLN A 349 -4.58 7.46 -30.71
C GLN A 349 -5.50 8.62 -31.10
N ASP A 350 -6.33 9.11 -30.18
CA ASP A 350 -7.28 10.18 -30.45
C ASP A 350 -6.59 11.54 -30.62
N SER A 351 -7.24 12.45 -31.34
CA SER A 351 -6.69 13.78 -31.64
C SER A 351 -6.50 14.62 -30.37
N GLY A 352 -5.37 15.31 -30.27
CA GLY A 352 -5.05 16.17 -29.10
C GLY A 352 -4.45 15.41 -27.91
N MET A 353 -4.24 14.10 -28.06
CA MET A 353 -3.65 13.23 -27.05
C MET A 353 -2.16 12.97 -27.32
N SER A 354 -1.46 12.46 -26.32
CA SER A 354 -0.08 12.02 -26.48
C SER A 354 -0.04 10.74 -27.35
N PRO A 355 0.70 10.70 -28.47
CA PRO A 355 0.59 9.60 -29.43
C PRO A 355 1.23 8.30 -28.91
N PRO A 356 0.69 7.11 -29.23
CA PRO A 356 1.32 5.86 -28.84
C PRO A 356 2.73 5.69 -29.38
N GLY A 357 3.62 5.12 -28.56
CA GLY A 357 5.04 4.99 -28.87
C GLY A 357 5.86 6.25 -28.62
N CYS A 358 5.25 7.34 -28.13
CA CYS A 358 6.01 8.45 -27.56
C CYS A 358 6.71 8.03 -26.26
N LYS A 359 7.72 8.81 -25.88
CA LYS A 359 8.27 8.76 -24.53
C LYS A 359 7.16 9.04 -23.52
N SER A 360 7.11 8.33 -22.39
CA SER A 360 6.12 8.59 -21.35
C SER A 360 6.20 10.06 -20.89
N PRO A 361 5.07 10.79 -20.86
CA PRO A 361 5.05 12.14 -20.30
C PRO A 361 5.18 12.12 -18.77
N TYR A 362 4.97 10.97 -18.13
CA TYR A 362 4.91 10.82 -16.68
C TYR A 362 6.25 10.40 -16.07
N GLY A 363 7.35 10.85 -16.67
CA GLY A 363 8.70 10.70 -16.14
C GLY A 363 9.13 9.24 -15.95
N ILE A 364 9.96 9.00 -14.94
CA ILE A 364 10.45 7.65 -14.61
C ILE A 364 9.28 6.71 -14.27
N TRP A 365 8.29 7.21 -13.53
CA TRP A 365 7.13 6.44 -13.11
C TRP A 365 6.34 5.86 -14.30
N GLY A 366 6.03 6.70 -15.30
CA GLY A 366 5.33 6.25 -16.50
C GLY A 366 6.18 5.34 -17.40
N SER A 367 7.50 5.59 -17.48
CA SER A 367 8.41 4.73 -18.23
C SER A 367 8.46 3.30 -17.66
N LEU A 368 8.41 3.15 -16.33
CA LEU A 368 8.36 1.87 -15.63
C LEU A 368 7.08 1.07 -15.94
N GLY A 369 5.98 1.75 -16.25
CA GLY A 369 4.73 1.09 -16.64
C GLY A 369 4.68 0.71 -18.12
N SER A 370 5.62 1.17 -18.93
CA SER A 370 5.65 0.91 -20.36
C SER A 370 6.44 -0.36 -20.69
N ARG A 371 5.91 -1.18 -21.60
CA ARG A 371 6.58 -2.42 -22.05
C ARG A 371 7.46 -2.23 -23.29
N ALA A 372 7.17 -1.21 -24.11
CA ALA A 372 7.75 -1.07 -25.46
C ALA A 372 7.87 0.38 -25.95
N ALA A 373 8.12 1.34 -25.06
CA ALA A 373 8.35 2.75 -25.40
C ALA A 373 9.82 3.05 -25.74
N LYS A 374 10.73 2.07 -25.60
CA LYS A 374 12.19 2.15 -25.80
C LYS A 374 12.87 3.15 -24.88
N GLU A 375 12.34 3.30 -23.68
CA GLU A 375 12.89 4.21 -22.68
C GLU A 375 13.99 3.53 -21.88
N VAL A 376 15.23 4.03 -22.02
CA VAL A 376 16.37 3.56 -21.22
C VAL A 376 16.37 4.32 -19.90
N ILE A 377 16.09 3.62 -18.81
CA ILE A 377 16.16 4.18 -17.47
C ILE A 377 17.63 4.21 -17.06
N ALA A 378 18.26 5.38 -17.21
CA ALA A 378 19.65 5.59 -16.83
C ALA A 378 19.77 5.76 -15.31
N GLY A 379 19.89 4.63 -14.60
CA GLY A 379 20.21 4.59 -13.17
C GLY A 379 19.81 3.28 -12.49
N GLU A 380 20.65 2.77 -11.60
CA GLU A 380 20.20 1.75 -10.64
C GLU A 380 19.09 2.38 -9.80
N PHE A 381 17.88 1.85 -9.93
CA PHE A 381 16.83 2.07 -8.92
C PHE A 381 17.43 1.77 -7.56
N GLY A 382 17.35 2.77 -6.67
CA GLY A 382 18.00 2.80 -5.36
C GLY A 382 18.25 1.40 -4.83
N GLN A 383 19.54 1.06 -4.74
CA GLN A 383 19.98 -0.14 -4.05
C GLN A 383 19.13 -0.29 -2.79
N VAL A 384 18.56 -1.47 -2.61
CA VAL A 384 18.32 -1.96 -1.27
C VAL A 384 19.66 -1.83 -0.57
N VAL A 385 19.84 -0.78 0.22
CA VAL A 385 20.86 -0.81 1.26
C VAL A 385 20.31 -1.82 2.26
N PRO A 386 20.83 -3.05 2.36
CA PRO A 386 20.58 -3.81 3.57
C PRO A 386 21.09 -2.89 4.67
N ARG A 387 20.19 -2.45 5.56
CA ARG A 387 20.49 -1.50 6.65
C ARG A 387 21.87 -1.86 7.21
N GLN A 388 22.90 -1.10 6.85
CA GLN A 388 24.19 -1.26 7.48
C GLN A 388 23.94 -0.91 8.93
N THR A 389 24.08 -1.90 9.79
CA THR A 389 24.20 -1.67 11.21
C THR A 389 25.46 -0.83 11.37
N HIS A 390 25.30 0.48 11.49
CA HIS A 390 26.41 1.35 11.84
C HIS A 390 26.88 0.95 13.24
N SER A 391 27.88 0.06 13.29
CA SER A 391 28.77 -0.07 14.43
C SER A 391 29.67 1.17 14.43
N HIS A 392 29.21 2.24 15.08
CA HIS A 392 30.10 3.33 15.47
C HIS A 392 30.93 2.87 16.67
N ALA A 393 32.09 2.29 16.38
CA ALA A 393 33.24 2.42 17.25
C ALA A 393 33.92 3.77 16.91
N GLY A 394 34.00 4.67 17.89
CA GLY A 394 34.66 5.96 17.76
C GLY A 394 34.43 6.86 18.97
N ASN A 395 35.42 6.93 19.85
CA ASN A 395 35.53 7.71 21.09
C ASN A 395 35.20 9.22 20.95
N ALA A 396 34.59 9.84 21.98
CA ALA A 396 35.13 11.00 22.75
C ALA A 396 34.11 11.73 23.68
N SER A 397 34.46 11.78 24.98
CA SER A 397 34.31 12.84 26.02
C SER A 397 33.04 13.70 26.25
N ALA A 398 32.70 13.86 27.54
CA ALA A 398 31.65 14.71 28.13
C ALA A 398 32.05 16.19 28.40
N ALA A 399 31.12 17.14 28.20
CA ALA A 399 31.03 18.46 28.87
C ALA A 399 29.66 19.14 28.57
N GLY A 400 29.00 19.72 29.58
CA GLY A 400 27.61 20.22 29.51
C GLY A 400 27.43 21.60 28.85
N GLU A 401 26.48 21.69 27.92
CA GLU A 401 26.17 22.89 27.10
C GLU A 401 25.32 23.96 27.81
N MET A 402 25.66 25.24 27.59
CA MET A 402 24.91 26.43 28.04
C MET A 402 23.64 26.63 27.20
N SER A 403 22.47 26.70 27.85
CA SER A 403 21.15 26.78 27.17
C SER A 403 20.42 28.10 27.46
N VAL A 404 19.56 28.54 26.55
CA VAL A 404 18.68 29.71 26.77
C VAL A 404 17.35 29.24 27.36
N TRP A 405 16.98 29.82 28.49
CA TRP A 405 15.79 29.53 29.29
C TRP A 405 14.79 30.67 29.14
N THR A 406 13.51 30.34 29.02
CA THR A 406 12.45 31.31 28.80
C THR A 406 11.30 31.12 29.78
N ASP A 407 10.72 32.23 30.23
CA ASP A 407 9.48 32.21 31.02
C ASP A 407 8.30 31.76 30.13
N ARG A 408 7.21 31.33 30.76
CA ARG A 408 6.05 30.71 30.11
C ARG A 408 5.38 31.59 29.05
N ASP A 409 5.40 32.91 29.25
CA ASP A 409 4.87 33.88 28.28
C ASP A 409 5.89 34.27 27.19
N GLY A 410 7.10 33.69 27.21
CA GLY A 410 8.16 33.90 26.22
C GLY A 410 8.84 35.28 26.24
N LYS A 411 8.44 36.16 27.18
CA LYS A 411 8.90 37.56 27.25
C LYS A 411 10.27 37.74 27.91
N VAL A 412 10.63 36.88 28.86
CA VAL A 412 11.89 36.96 29.60
C VAL A 412 12.77 35.77 29.24
N LYS A 413 14.04 36.03 28.89
CA LYS A 413 15.00 35.01 28.46
C LYS A 413 16.32 35.14 29.24
N LEU A 414 16.86 34.02 29.71
CA LEU A 414 18.10 33.94 30.49
C LEU A 414 19.00 32.84 29.91
N ARG A 415 20.29 33.11 29.68
CA ARG A 415 21.22 32.11 29.11
C ARG A 415 22.08 31.50 30.21
N ALA A 416 21.76 30.28 30.63
CA ALA A 416 22.36 29.67 31.81
C ALA A 416 22.56 28.16 31.62
N LYS A 417 23.53 27.58 32.33
CA LYS A 417 23.65 26.13 32.45
C LYS A 417 22.80 25.66 33.63
N LEU A 418 22.16 24.51 33.45
CA LEU A 418 21.44 23.86 34.54
C LEU A 418 22.43 23.23 35.51
N VAL A 419 22.41 23.66 36.76
CA VAL A 419 23.28 23.09 37.80
C VAL A 419 22.59 21.91 38.45
N ARG A 420 21.35 22.09 38.92
CA ARG A 420 20.52 21.03 39.52
C ARG A 420 19.07 21.46 39.69
N ILE A 421 18.21 20.50 39.99
CA ILE A 421 16.83 20.74 40.40
C ILE A 421 16.68 20.48 41.90
N ILE A 422 16.14 21.46 42.62
CA ILE A 422 15.87 21.38 44.06
C ILE A 422 14.40 20.98 44.25
N GLU A 423 14.18 19.91 45.02
CA GLU A 423 12.86 19.45 45.46
C GLU A 423 11.84 19.23 44.31
N ARG A 424 12.31 19.04 43.07
CA ARG A 424 11.50 18.89 41.85
C ARG A 424 10.54 20.04 41.55
N LYS A 425 10.73 21.20 42.20
CA LYS A 425 9.87 22.38 42.04
C LYS A 425 10.64 23.62 41.61
N THR A 426 11.96 23.66 41.80
CA THR A 426 12.78 24.83 41.52
C THR A 426 14.07 24.40 40.82
N VAL A 427 14.42 25.05 39.71
CA VAL A 427 15.70 24.85 39.02
C VAL A 427 16.72 25.87 39.50
N GLU A 428 17.94 25.40 39.74
CA GLU A 428 19.10 26.24 40.03
C GLU A 428 19.93 26.34 38.74
N LEU A 429 19.91 27.52 38.13
CA LEU A 429 20.54 27.86 36.86
C LEU A 429 21.73 28.78 37.13
N GLU A 430 22.89 28.52 36.53
CA GLU A 430 24.06 29.39 36.64
C GLU A 430 24.23 30.17 35.33
N ASP A 431 24.10 31.50 35.40
CA ASP A 431 24.29 32.37 34.24
C ASP A 431 25.78 32.45 33.85
N THR A 432 26.06 32.99 32.67
CA THR A 432 27.37 33.26 32.07
C THR A 432 28.39 33.93 32.98
N ILE A 433 27.96 34.67 34.01
CA ILE A 433 28.81 35.38 34.98
C ILE A 433 29.01 34.56 36.28
N GLY A 434 28.44 33.35 36.37
CA GLY A 434 28.58 32.46 37.53
C GLY A 434 27.56 32.70 38.66
N VAL A 435 26.55 33.54 38.43
CA VAL A 435 25.49 33.82 39.41
C VAL A 435 24.43 32.73 39.35
N LEU A 436 24.04 32.20 40.51
CA LEU A 436 23.02 31.16 40.63
C LEU A 436 21.63 31.78 40.78
N HIS A 437 20.75 31.45 39.85
CA HIS A 437 19.35 31.84 39.80
C HIS A 437 18.46 30.65 40.15
N ARG A 438 17.60 30.82 41.15
CA ARG A 438 16.61 29.80 41.54
C ARG A 438 15.26 30.18 40.97
N VAL A 439 14.81 29.42 39.98
CA VAL A 439 13.58 29.70 39.24
C VAL A 439 12.59 28.56 39.47
N PRO A 440 11.35 28.84 39.89
CA PRO A 440 10.31 27.82 39.97
C PRO A 440 10.07 27.15 38.61
N LEU A 441 9.94 25.83 38.57
CA LEU A 441 9.74 25.10 37.31
C LEU A 441 8.46 25.54 36.60
N ASN A 442 7.39 25.83 37.34
CA ASN A 442 6.10 26.21 36.78
C ASN A 442 6.07 27.61 36.14
N SER A 443 7.12 28.42 36.33
CA SER A 443 7.29 29.72 35.68
C SER A 443 8.28 29.64 34.50
N LEU A 444 8.52 28.46 33.94
CA LEU A 444 9.29 28.29 32.71
C LEU A 444 8.38 27.87 31.57
N SER A 445 8.83 28.09 30.34
CA SER A 445 8.14 27.57 29.16
C SER A 445 8.05 26.05 29.22
N ASP A 446 6.98 25.48 28.65
CA ASP A 446 6.76 24.03 28.70
C ASP A 446 7.94 23.23 28.08
N VAL A 447 8.61 23.84 27.08
CA VAL A 447 9.82 23.28 26.45
C VAL A 447 11.02 23.30 27.39
N ASP A 448 11.20 24.40 28.14
CA ASP A 448 12.33 24.54 29.06
C ASP A 448 12.10 23.76 30.37
N ILE A 449 10.83 23.59 30.79
CA ILE A 449 10.44 22.63 31.85
C ILE A 449 10.90 21.23 31.46
N TYR A 450 10.53 20.79 30.25
CA TYR A 450 10.93 19.47 29.77
C TYR A 450 12.46 19.35 29.67
N ARG A 451 13.13 20.39 29.15
CA ARG A 451 14.59 20.41 29.03
C ARG A 451 15.29 20.32 30.40
N SER A 452 14.84 21.06 31.41
CA SER A 452 15.45 20.99 32.75
C SER A 452 15.35 19.60 33.37
N VAL A 453 14.17 18.98 33.26
CA VAL A 453 13.95 17.62 33.80
C VAL A 453 14.83 16.61 33.06
N MET A 454 14.91 16.69 31.72
CA MET A 454 15.74 15.80 30.92
C MET A 454 17.24 15.98 31.21
N MET A 455 17.72 17.22 31.33
CA MET A 455 19.14 17.50 31.62
C MET A 455 19.53 17.11 33.06
N SER A 456 18.62 17.25 34.03
CA SER A 456 18.86 16.80 35.41
C SER A 456 18.91 15.26 35.51
N LEU A 457 18.08 14.56 34.72
CA LEU A 457 18.10 13.10 34.66
C LEU A 457 19.39 12.57 34.01
N GLN A 458 19.93 13.30 33.04
CA GLN A 458 21.21 13.01 32.40
C GLN A 458 22.41 13.22 33.34
N SER A 459 22.40 14.27 34.16
CA SER A 459 23.48 14.51 35.14
C SER A 459 23.45 13.51 36.31
N GLU A 460 22.28 12.97 36.66
CA GLU A 460 22.12 11.87 37.63
C GLU A 460 22.50 10.50 37.07
N THR A 461 22.47 10.29 35.75
CA THR A 461 22.94 9.03 35.12
C THR A 461 24.45 9.01 34.85
N GLN A 462 25.12 10.16 34.91
CA GLN A 462 26.58 10.29 34.79
C GLN A 462 27.33 10.29 36.14
N ARG A 463 26.62 10.38 37.27
CA ARG A 463 27.17 10.13 38.62
C ARG A 463 26.85 8.71 39.06
#